data_AF-A0A1B5KWT3-F1
#
_entry.id   AF-A0A1B5KWT3-F1
#
_cell.length_a   1.000
_cell.length_b   1.000
_cell.length_c   1.000
_cell.angle_alpha   90.00
_cell.angle_beta   90.00
_cell.angle_gamma   90.00
#
_symmetry.space_group_name_H-M   'P 1'
#
loop_
_entity.id
_entity.type
_entity.pdbx_description
1 polymer ?
#
loop_
_entity_poly.entity_id
_entity_poly.type
_entity_poly.pdbx_seq_one_letter_code
_entity_poly.pdbx_strand_id
1 'polypeptide(L)'
;MVRVGTPQTILARNDSRTSGTVTVLVSEGICFDNAVASVMYAARTLVSPYNATQHHRVASHETYGLTLSRWKAEWYDGLGFCTWNALGQQLSEEKLLSSVQRLAENGIRIANLIIDDNWQSLDRKGRDQSQFGWTDFEADKKAFPNGLRGLVTRVRALHPDIQSIFVWHALLGYWGGISPVGAIAKTYKTVTVTQENASQPDITVVAKKDLSRFYDEFYASLAQSGIDGVKTDAQVMVDLLTAASDRRDLVSGYLDVWTKASQKHFGSRVIACMSQFPRALFHPRLLQSGQDSTMRNSDDYFPNEPDSHTWHVWANGHNAIVARFLNAIPDWDMFQTMHEYSEFHAAARCVSGGPIYITDVPGEHNLPLIGQMTATTPLGQTIILRPSSVGRSIHAYNQYGIGSLLKIGSYNGE
;
A
#
# COMPACT_ATOMS: atom_id res chain seq x y z
N MET A 1 12.32 17.44 -10.06
CA MET A 1 13.19 17.32 -11.25
C MET A 1 14.17 18.48 -11.23
N VAL A 2 15.44 18.22 -10.94
CA VAL A 2 16.48 19.26 -10.96
C VAL A 2 16.86 19.50 -12.42
N ARG A 3 16.23 20.50 -13.05
CA ARG A 3 16.79 21.09 -14.25
C ARG A 3 17.94 21.98 -13.80
N VAL A 4 19.15 21.69 -14.26
CA VAL A 4 20.27 22.63 -14.12
C VAL A 4 19.83 23.94 -14.77
N GLY A 5 19.72 25.01 -13.98
CA GLY A 5 19.29 26.34 -14.44
C GLY A 5 17.81 26.71 -14.26
N THR A 6 16.95 25.85 -13.68
CA THR A 6 15.58 26.26 -13.29
C THR A 6 15.48 26.38 -11.77
N PRO A 7 15.00 27.52 -11.22
CA PRO A 7 14.83 27.68 -9.77
C PRO A 7 13.99 26.53 -9.20
N GLN A 8 14.54 25.83 -8.21
CA GLN A 8 13.79 24.85 -7.43
C GLN A 8 13.20 25.58 -6.23
N THR A 9 11.87 25.65 -6.16
CA THR A 9 11.19 26.20 -4.98
C THR A 9 11.01 25.09 -3.96
N ILE A 10 11.58 25.27 -2.78
CA ILE A 10 11.33 24.38 -1.63
C ILE A 10 10.15 24.96 -0.86
N LEU A 11 9.03 24.24 -0.87
CA LEU A 11 7.88 24.54 -0.01
C LEU A 11 8.02 23.74 1.27
N ALA A 12 7.99 24.44 2.41
CA ALA A 12 8.02 23.82 3.72
C ALA A 12 6.84 24.31 4.55
N ARG A 13 6.22 23.39 5.30
CA ARG A 13 5.09 23.65 6.16
C ARG A 13 5.46 23.31 7.60
N ASN A 14 5.16 24.22 8.54
CA ASN A 14 5.35 23.99 9.97
C ASN A 14 3.98 23.96 10.67
N ASP A 15 3.57 22.76 11.09
CA ASP A 15 2.32 22.55 11.83
C ASP A 15 2.49 22.65 13.37
N SER A 16 3.74 22.83 13.83
CA SER A 16 4.05 23.02 15.25
C SER A 16 3.50 24.37 15.77
N ARG A 17 3.28 24.44 17.08
CA ARG A 17 2.97 25.69 17.78
C ARG A 17 4.18 26.62 17.90
N THR A 18 5.38 26.09 17.69
CA THR A 18 6.66 26.79 17.79
C THR A 18 7.35 26.82 16.44
N SER A 19 8.19 27.84 16.21
CA SER A 19 9.06 27.90 15.03
C SER A 19 9.91 26.64 14.92
N GLY A 20 9.93 26.05 13.72
CA GLY A 20 10.77 24.92 13.38
C GLY A 20 11.87 25.31 12.39
N THR A 21 12.94 24.51 12.33
CA THR A 21 13.99 24.66 11.31
C THR A 21 13.75 23.65 10.19
N VAL A 22 13.76 24.14 8.95
CA VAL A 22 13.77 23.30 7.76
C VAL A 22 15.23 23.02 7.41
N THR A 23 15.62 21.75 7.40
CA THR A 23 16.95 21.34 6.98
C THR A 23 16.87 20.76 5.58
N VAL A 24 17.63 21.34 4.66
CA VAL A 24 17.77 20.84 3.28
C VAL A 24 19.11 20.13 3.19
N LEU A 25 19.08 18.84 2.86
CA LEU A 25 20.27 18.06 2.60
C LEU A 25 20.52 17.96 1.11
N VAL A 26 21.74 18.26 0.69
CA VAL A 26 22.18 18.20 -0.71
C VAL A 26 23.44 17.35 -0.75
N SER A 27 23.50 16.46 -1.74
CA SER A 27 24.67 15.64 -2.03
C SER A 27 24.97 15.74 -3.51
N GLU A 28 26.23 15.97 -3.83
CA GLU A 28 26.75 16.05 -5.20
C GLU A 28 27.84 15.00 -5.37
N GLY A 29 27.84 14.32 -6.51
CA GLY A 29 28.85 13.33 -6.83
C GLY A 29 28.72 12.84 -8.26
N ILE A 30 29.83 12.34 -8.81
CA ILE A 30 29.90 11.81 -10.17
C ILE A 30 29.04 10.55 -10.31
N CYS A 31 28.98 9.73 -9.25
CA CYS A 31 28.10 8.57 -9.19
C CYS A 31 26.77 8.95 -8.55
N PHE A 32 25.70 8.96 -9.35
CA PHE A 32 24.33 9.28 -8.89
C PHE A 32 23.91 8.42 -7.69
N ASP A 33 24.17 7.12 -7.75
CA ASP A 33 23.78 6.20 -6.67
C ASP A 33 24.49 6.50 -5.35
N ASN A 34 25.78 6.85 -5.39
CA ASN A 34 26.52 7.24 -4.20
C ASN A 34 26.02 8.58 -3.65
N ALA A 35 25.67 9.52 -4.53
CA ALA A 35 25.13 10.81 -4.12
C ALA A 35 23.78 10.65 -3.40
N VAL A 36 22.86 9.84 -3.95
CA VAL A 36 21.57 9.53 -3.31
C VAL A 36 21.78 8.76 -2.01
N ALA A 37 22.64 7.75 -1.98
CA ALA A 37 22.93 7.00 -0.76
C ALA A 37 23.45 7.92 0.36
N SER A 38 24.41 8.78 0.04
CA SER A 38 25.00 9.75 0.98
C SER A 38 23.93 10.65 1.60
N VAL A 39 23.04 11.25 0.80
CA VAL A 39 21.99 12.14 1.33
C VAL A 39 20.97 11.38 2.17
N MET A 40 20.61 10.15 1.77
CA MET A 40 19.67 9.32 2.53
C MET A 40 20.26 8.86 3.87
N TYR A 41 21.55 8.51 3.92
CA TYR A 41 22.24 8.15 5.17
C TYR A 41 22.43 9.37 6.10
N ALA A 42 22.74 10.54 5.53
CA ALA A 42 22.76 11.79 6.31
C ALA A 42 21.37 12.10 6.90
N ALA A 43 20.30 11.93 6.13
CA ALA A 43 18.92 12.12 6.60
C ALA A 43 18.59 11.19 7.78
N ARG A 44 18.99 9.92 7.70
CA ARG A 44 18.82 8.95 8.82
C ARG A 44 19.51 9.40 10.10
N THR A 45 20.72 9.94 9.98
CA THR A 45 21.47 10.44 11.13
C THR A 45 20.75 11.60 11.81
N LEU A 46 20.09 12.47 11.04
CA LEU A 46 19.29 13.58 11.59
C LEU A 46 18.01 13.11 12.27
N VAL A 47 17.32 12.09 11.77
CA VAL A 47 16.06 11.61 12.36
C VAL A 47 16.25 10.59 13.50
N SER A 48 17.42 9.96 13.61
CA SER A 48 17.70 8.92 14.62
C SER A 48 17.58 9.42 16.08
N PRO A 49 18.09 10.60 16.47
CA PRO A 49 17.94 11.14 17.83
C PRO A 49 16.49 11.48 18.21
N TYR A 50 15.67 11.89 17.23
CA TYR A 50 14.29 12.31 17.46
C TYR A 50 13.35 11.14 17.78
N ASN A 51 13.67 9.92 17.32
CA ASN A 51 12.86 8.72 17.64
C ASN A 51 13.29 8.01 18.93
N ALA A 52 14.54 8.17 19.38
CA ALA A 52 15.00 7.64 20.67
C ALA A 52 14.27 8.27 21.88
N THR A 53 13.65 9.45 21.70
CA THR A 53 12.89 10.16 22.74
C THR A 53 11.37 9.94 22.66
N GLN A 54 10.82 9.45 21.53
CA GLN A 54 9.39 9.18 21.38
C GLN A 54 9.02 7.69 21.41
N HIS A 55 9.98 6.81 21.15
CA HIS A 55 9.83 5.38 21.34
C HIS A 55 10.69 4.95 22.52
N HIS A 56 10.06 4.55 23.63
CA HIS A 56 10.72 3.58 24.51
C HIS A 56 11.24 2.48 23.61
N ARG A 57 12.57 2.31 23.58
CA ARG A 57 13.23 1.17 22.94
C ARG A 57 12.44 -0.06 23.37
N VAL A 58 11.65 -0.61 22.45
CA VAL A 58 11.28 -2.01 22.57
C VAL A 58 12.63 -2.69 22.43
N ALA A 59 13.19 -3.11 23.55
CA ALA A 59 14.38 -3.91 23.60
C ALA A 59 14.02 -5.26 22.98
N SER A 60 14.00 -5.32 21.65
CA SER A 60 14.12 -6.54 20.88
C SER A 60 15.49 -6.52 20.20
N HIS A 61 16.54 -6.27 21.00
CA HIS A 61 17.83 -6.91 20.76
C HIS A 61 17.80 -8.28 21.43
N GLU A 62 16.83 -9.11 21.02
CA GLU A 62 17.19 -10.50 20.80
C GLU A 62 17.78 -10.50 19.40
N THR A 63 19.09 -10.75 19.35
CA THR A 63 19.77 -11.34 18.21
C THR A 63 18.98 -12.57 17.74
N TYR A 64 17.91 -12.33 16.97
CA TYR A 64 17.46 -13.31 15.99
C TYR A 64 18.65 -13.46 15.06
N GLY A 65 19.36 -14.58 15.25
CA GLY A 65 20.58 -14.86 14.54
C GLY A 65 20.42 -14.53 13.06
N LEU A 66 21.48 -13.96 12.49
CA LEU A 66 21.72 -13.79 11.05
C LEU A 66 21.78 -15.14 10.30
N THR A 67 21.08 -16.16 10.79
CA THR A 67 21.08 -17.56 10.35
C THR A 67 19.74 -18.24 10.68
N LEU A 68 18.60 -17.55 10.57
CA LEU A 68 17.27 -18.20 10.51
C LEU A 68 16.72 -18.11 9.09
N SER A 69 17.09 -19.12 8.30
CA SER A 69 16.44 -19.59 7.07
C SER A 69 15.89 -18.49 6.13
N ARG A 70 16.79 -17.92 5.31
CA ARG A 70 16.48 -17.08 4.13
C ARG A 70 15.69 -17.81 3.01
N TRP A 71 15.15 -19.00 3.32
CA TRP A 71 14.49 -19.94 2.42
C TRP A 71 12.97 -20.00 2.62
N LYS A 72 12.41 -19.27 3.59
CA LYS A 72 10.97 -19.23 3.79
C LYS A 72 10.36 -18.21 2.83
N ALA A 73 9.46 -18.68 1.97
CA ALA A 73 8.69 -17.80 1.08
C ALA A 73 7.92 -16.77 1.91
N GLU A 74 8.05 -15.51 1.52
CA GLU A 74 7.28 -14.41 2.08
C GLU A 74 5.93 -14.31 1.37
N TRP A 75 4.94 -13.65 2.00
CA TRP A 75 3.61 -13.56 1.39
C TRP A 75 3.67 -12.90 0.01
N TYR A 76 4.54 -11.91 -0.17
CA TYR A 76 4.73 -11.17 -1.43
C TYR A 76 5.51 -11.97 -2.51
N ASP A 77 5.95 -13.20 -2.23
CA ASP A 77 6.50 -14.12 -3.25
C ASP A 77 5.40 -14.92 -3.96
N GLY A 78 4.18 -14.90 -3.43
CA GLY A 78 3.03 -15.55 -4.05
C GLY A 78 2.36 -14.67 -5.10
N LEU A 79 1.89 -15.28 -6.20
CA LEU A 79 1.03 -14.57 -7.16
C LEU A 79 -0.25 -14.11 -6.45
N GLY A 80 -0.59 -12.83 -6.57
CA GLY A 80 -1.82 -12.30 -6.00
C GLY A 80 -2.90 -11.99 -7.03
N PHE A 81 -4.15 -11.92 -6.56
CA PHE A 81 -5.29 -11.39 -7.31
C PHE A 81 -5.94 -10.25 -6.53
N CYS A 82 -6.15 -9.12 -7.18
CA CYS A 82 -6.85 -7.96 -6.62
C CYS A 82 -8.19 -7.77 -7.33
N THR A 83 -9.27 -7.61 -6.55
CA THR A 83 -10.62 -7.52 -7.09
C THR A 83 -10.95 -6.19 -7.76
N TRP A 84 -10.11 -5.15 -7.63
CA TRP A 84 -10.46 -3.77 -8.02
C TRP A 84 -10.87 -3.62 -9.49
N ASN A 85 -9.95 -3.80 -10.44
CA ASN A 85 -10.28 -3.68 -11.87
C ASN A 85 -11.06 -4.89 -12.39
N ALA A 86 -10.90 -6.06 -11.75
CA ALA A 86 -11.59 -7.29 -12.11
C ALA A 86 -13.11 -7.24 -11.88
N LEU A 87 -13.54 -6.74 -10.71
CA LEU A 87 -14.93 -6.82 -10.23
C LEU A 87 -15.60 -5.46 -10.04
N GLY A 88 -14.81 -4.39 -10.03
CA GLY A 88 -15.27 -3.01 -9.89
C GLY A 88 -15.95 -2.72 -8.55
N GLN A 89 -16.68 -1.60 -8.51
CA GLN A 89 -17.23 -1.05 -7.27
C GLN A 89 -18.43 -1.82 -6.70
N GLN A 90 -19.04 -2.72 -7.47
CA GLN A 90 -20.19 -3.51 -7.02
C GLN A 90 -19.74 -4.91 -6.58
N LEU A 91 -18.83 -4.95 -5.62
CA LEU A 91 -18.28 -6.20 -5.08
C LEU A 91 -19.35 -6.95 -4.26
N SER A 92 -19.38 -8.27 -4.39
CA SER A 92 -20.26 -9.15 -3.59
C SER A 92 -19.59 -10.50 -3.34
N GLU A 93 -20.07 -11.23 -2.34
CA GLU A 93 -19.64 -12.61 -2.02
C GLU A 93 -19.75 -13.52 -3.25
N GLU A 94 -20.86 -13.44 -3.99
CA GLU A 94 -21.10 -14.24 -5.20
C GLU A 94 -20.06 -13.94 -6.29
N LYS A 95 -19.84 -12.66 -6.62
CA LYS A 95 -18.88 -12.26 -7.67
C LYS A 95 -17.47 -12.69 -7.30
N LEU A 96 -17.07 -12.50 -6.05
CA LEU A 96 -15.74 -12.87 -5.58
C LEU A 96 -15.54 -14.39 -5.65
N LEU A 97 -16.46 -15.18 -5.11
CA LEU A 97 -16.36 -16.65 -5.14
C LEU A 97 -16.34 -17.18 -6.58
N SER A 98 -17.20 -16.63 -7.44
CA SER A 98 -17.23 -16.98 -8.87
C SER A 98 -15.90 -16.65 -9.56
N SER A 99 -15.24 -15.55 -9.17
CA SER A 99 -13.98 -15.12 -9.78
C SER A 99 -12.82 -16.01 -9.38
N VAL A 100 -12.71 -16.33 -8.09
CA VAL A 100 -11.68 -17.26 -7.60
C VAL A 100 -11.89 -18.66 -8.17
N GLN A 101 -13.14 -19.10 -8.31
CA GLN A 101 -13.47 -20.35 -8.98
C GLN A 101 -13.00 -20.36 -10.44
N ARG A 102 -13.24 -19.28 -11.20
CA ARG A 102 -12.77 -19.17 -12.59
C ARG A 102 -11.25 -19.18 -12.72
N LEU A 103 -10.52 -18.55 -11.79
CA LEU A 103 -9.06 -18.65 -11.74
C LEU A 103 -8.62 -20.11 -11.59
N ALA A 104 -9.22 -20.82 -10.63
CA ALA A 104 -8.90 -22.23 -10.37
C ALA A 104 -9.25 -23.14 -11.56
N GLU A 105 -10.39 -22.95 -12.22
CA GLU A 105 -10.82 -23.69 -13.41
C GLU A 105 -9.88 -23.49 -14.61
N ASN A 106 -9.25 -22.31 -14.71
CA ASN A 106 -8.23 -22.01 -15.71
C ASN A 106 -6.81 -22.42 -15.28
N GLY A 107 -6.66 -23.13 -14.16
CA GLY A 107 -5.37 -23.60 -13.64
C GLY A 107 -4.52 -22.51 -13.00
N ILE A 108 -5.06 -21.33 -12.74
CA ILE A 108 -4.36 -20.21 -12.09
C ILE A 108 -4.53 -20.35 -10.58
N ARG A 109 -3.44 -20.76 -9.92
CA ARG A 109 -3.40 -20.86 -8.45
C ARG A 109 -2.74 -19.63 -7.87
N ILE A 110 -3.55 -18.77 -7.25
CA ILE A 110 -3.06 -17.59 -6.53
C ILE A 110 -2.76 -17.96 -5.07
N ALA A 111 -1.75 -17.32 -4.50
CA ALA A 111 -1.42 -17.47 -3.07
C ALA A 111 -2.02 -16.32 -2.23
N ASN A 112 -2.26 -15.16 -2.85
CA ASN A 112 -2.78 -13.97 -2.18
C ASN A 112 -4.08 -13.50 -2.83
N LEU A 113 -5.11 -13.22 -2.03
CA LEU A 113 -6.35 -12.58 -2.47
C LEU A 113 -6.48 -11.22 -1.80
N ILE A 114 -6.60 -10.15 -2.57
CA ILE A 114 -6.87 -8.80 -2.07
C ILE A 114 -8.33 -8.47 -2.40
N ILE A 115 -9.16 -8.47 -1.36
CA ILE A 115 -10.54 -8.00 -1.39
C ILE A 115 -10.49 -6.47 -1.32
N ASP A 116 -10.57 -5.83 -2.48
CA ASP A 116 -10.45 -4.39 -2.61
C ASP A 116 -11.75 -3.67 -2.20
N ASP A 117 -11.83 -2.37 -2.45
CA ASP A 117 -12.89 -1.47 -2.02
C ASP A 117 -14.33 -1.98 -2.28
N ASN A 118 -15.28 -1.52 -1.46
CA ASN A 118 -16.73 -1.81 -1.41
C ASN A 118 -17.16 -3.10 -0.70
N TRP A 119 -16.32 -3.72 0.13
CA TRP A 119 -16.77 -4.78 1.05
C TRP A 119 -17.45 -4.23 2.31
N GLN A 120 -17.15 -2.99 2.70
CA GLN A 120 -17.52 -2.38 3.98
C GLN A 120 -19.01 -2.05 4.09
N SER A 121 -19.53 -2.02 5.32
CA SER A 121 -20.83 -1.42 5.63
C SER A 121 -20.80 0.11 5.54
N LEU A 122 -21.50 0.71 4.57
CA LEU A 122 -21.41 2.15 4.25
C LEU A 122 -22.74 2.89 4.40
N ASP A 123 -22.68 4.10 4.96
CA ASP A 123 -23.73 5.13 4.84
C ASP A 123 -23.53 5.83 3.51
N ARG A 124 -24.30 5.43 2.49
CA ARG A 124 -24.18 5.92 1.11
C ARG A 124 -24.91 7.26 0.90
N LYS A 125 -24.81 8.17 1.87
CA LYS A 125 -25.29 9.56 1.74
C LYS A 125 -24.26 10.39 0.98
N GLY A 126 -24.76 11.33 0.18
CA GLY A 126 -23.93 12.18 -0.66
C GLY A 126 -24.06 11.84 -2.14
N ARG A 127 -23.30 12.56 -2.96
CA ARG A 127 -23.43 12.48 -4.43
C ARG A 127 -22.70 11.28 -5.02
N ASP A 128 -21.60 10.86 -4.39
CA ASP A 128 -20.68 9.87 -4.91
C ASP A 128 -19.88 9.21 -3.77
N GLN A 129 -19.01 8.29 -4.15
CA GLN A 129 -18.19 7.48 -3.25
C GLN A 129 -17.34 8.33 -2.30
N SER A 130 -16.91 9.53 -2.70
CA SER A 130 -16.05 10.39 -1.88
C SER A 130 -16.75 10.93 -0.63
N GLN A 131 -18.06 10.74 -0.52
CA GLN A 131 -18.88 11.22 0.60
C GLN A 131 -19.47 10.08 1.45
N PHE A 132 -19.27 8.83 1.04
CA PHE A 132 -19.82 7.69 1.80
C PHE A 132 -19.05 7.51 3.11
N GLY A 133 -19.77 7.31 4.19
CA GLY A 133 -19.20 7.15 5.54
C GLY A 133 -19.16 5.70 5.98
N TRP A 134 -18.08 5.28 6.64
CA TRP A 134 -17.97 3.94 7.20
C TRP A 134 -18.83 3.78 8.46
N THR A 135 -19.63 2.72 8.54
CA THR A 135 -20.63 2.57 9.62
C THR A 135 -20.30 1.52 10.67
N ASP A 136 -19.71 0.40 10.27
CA ASP A 136 -19.49 -0.79 11.10
C ASP A 136 -18.26 -1.57 10.59
N PHE A 137 -17.59 -2.31 11.48
CA PHE A 137 -16.45 -3.15 11.11
C PHE A 137 -16.85 -4.33 10.23
N GLU A 138 -18.08 -4.83 10.35
CA GLU A 138 -18.55 -5.95 9.52
C GLU A 138 -18.83 -5.52 8.07
N ALA A 139 -18.68 -6.46 7.15
CA ALA A 139 -19.01 -6.27 5.74
C ALA A 139 -20.48 -5.88 5.52
N ASP A 140 -20.76 -5.23 4.39
CA ASP A 140 -22.12 -4.91 3.99
C ASP A 140 -22.96 -6.20 3.88
N LYS A 141 -24.00 -6.31 4.72
CA LYS A 141 -24.82 -7.53 4.81
C LYS A 141 -25.62 -7.85 3.55
N LYS A 142 -25.80 -6.90 2.63
CA LYS A 142 -26.48 -7.18 1.35
C LYS A 142 -25.52 -7.83 0.37
N ALA A 143 -24.29 -7.32 0.30
CA ALA A 143 -23.24 -7.86 -0.56
C ALA A 143 -22.57 -9.13 0.01
N PHE A 144 -22.50 -9.24 1.33
CA PHE A 144 -21.86 -10.32 2.09
C PHE A 144 -22.81 -10.82 3.18
N PRO A 145 -23.85 -11.59 2.82
CA PRO A 145 -24.90 -12.01 3.76
C PRO A 145 -24.39 -12.83 4.94
N ASN A 146 -23.25 -13.51 4.79
CA ASN A 146 -22.61 -14.30 5.83
C ASN A 146 -21.43 -13.59 6.52
N GLY A 147 -21.25 -12.29 6.26
CA GLY A 147 -20.12 -11.49 6.76
C GLY A 147 -18.77 -11.92 6.19
N LEU A 148 -17.70 -11.21 6.57
CA LEU A 148 -16.34 -11.55 6.12
C LEU A 148 -15.92 -12.95 6.53
N ARG A 149 -16.25 -13.38 7.75
CA ARG A 149 -15.88 -14.71 8.24
C ARG A 149 -16.50 -15.83 7.41
N GLY A 150 -17.77 -15.68 7.00
CA GLY A 150 -18.45 -16.64 6.13
C GLY A 150 -17.76 -16.75 4.78
N LEU A 151 -17.47 -15.60 4.16
CA LEU A 151 -16.72 -15.52 2.91
C LEU A 151 -15.35 -16.20 3.01
N VAL A 152 -14.53 -15.81 3.98
CA VAL A 152 -13.16 -16.34 4.18
C VAL A 152 -13.19 -17.85 4.39
N THR A 153 -14.11 -18.35 5.22
CA THR A 153 -14.28 -19.79 5.45
C THR A 153 -14.55 -20.53 4.15
N ARG A 154 -15.41 -19.96 3.29
CA ARG A 154 -15.76 -20.56 2.00
C ARG A 154 -14.60 -20.49 1.00
N VAL A 155 -13.89 -19.37 0.92
CA VAL A 155 -12.70 -19.22 0.07
C VAL A 155 -11.66 -20.27 0.44
N ARG A 156 -11.32 -20.43 1.73
CA ARG A 156 -10.33 -21.41 2.17
C ARG A 156 -10.78 -22.86 1.94
N ALA A 157 -12.08 -23.15 2.08
CA ALA A 157 -12.61 -24.49 1.85
C ALA A 157 -12.57 -24.90 0.36
N LEU A 158 -12.83 -23.94 -0.54
CA LEU A 158 -12.87 -24.20 -1.99
C LEU A 158 -11.48 -24.06 -2.65
N HIS A 159 -10.63 -23.18 -2.10
CA HIS A 159 -9.35 -22.79 -2.69
C HIS A 159 -8.25 -22.78 -1.62
N PRO A 160 -7.80 -23.96 -1.16
CA PRO A 160 -6.77 -24.08 -0.11
C PRO A 160 -5.39 -23.52 -0.53
N ASP A 161 -5.17 -23.32 -1.83
CA ASP A 161 -3.96 -22.68 -2.36
C ASP A 161 -3.85 -21.19 -1.97
N ILE A 162 -4.97 -20.54 -1.61
CA ILE A 162 -5.01 -19.15 -1.14
C ILE A 162 -4.57 -19.09 0.32
N GLN A 163 -3.31 -18.71 0.51
CA GLN A 163 -2.66 -18.66 1.81
C GLN A 163 -3.03 -17.41 2.59
N SER A 164 -2.99 -16.25 1.91
CA SER A 164 -3.25 -14.95 2.54
C SER A 164 -4.44 -14.24 1.90
N ILE A 165 -5.37 -13.77 2.74
CA ILE A 165 -6.51 -12.95 2.33
C ILE A 165 -6.39 -11.57 2.97
N PHE A 166 -6.37 -10.55 2.13
CA PHE A 166 -6.26 -9.14 2.51
C PHE A 166 -7.58 -8.41 2.28
N VAL A 167 -7.83 -7.36 3.05
CA VAL A 167 -8.90 -6.40 2.77
C VAL A 167 -8.36 -4.99 2.60
N TRP A 168 -8.99 -4.22 1.72
CA TRP A 168 -8.74 -2.79 1.56
C TRP A 168 -9.48 -1.96 2.61
N HIS A 169 -8.88 -0.87 3.10
CA HIS A 169 -9.60 0.18 3.82
C HIS A 169 -8.86 1.52 3.73
N ALA A 170 -9.55 2.65 3.84
CA ALA A 170 -8.89 3.96 3.94
C ALA A 170 -8.42 4.24 5.39
N LEU A 171 -7.38 5.09 5.54
CA LEU A 171 -6.80 5.42 6.84
C LEU A 171 -7.76 6.18 7.77
N LEU A 172 -8.58 7.06 7.22
CA LEU A 172 -9.46 7.95 7.99
C LEU A 172 -10.91 7.44 8.15
N GLY A 173 -11.19 6.24 7.65
CA GLY A 173 -12.53 5.66 7.61
C GLY A 173 -12.80 5.02 6.24
N TYR A 174 -13.90 5.42 5.61
CA TYR A 174 -14.07 5.29 4.16
C TYR A 174 -13.63 6.59 3.46
N TRP A 175 -13.84 6.73 2.15
CA TRP A 175 -13.51 7.95 1.41
C TRP A 175 -14.14 9.23 2.00
N GLY A 176 -15.37 9.14 2.54
CA GLY A 176 -16.03 10.23 3.27
C GLY A 176 -15.80 10.21 4.80
N GLY A 177 -14.84 9.42 5.29
CA GLY A 177 -14.57 9.22 6.71
C GLY A 177 -15.52 8.22 7.39
N ILE A 178 -15.85 8.47 8.64
CA ILE A 178 -16.77 7.70 9.47
C ILE A 178 -18.18 8.29 9.36
N SER A 179 -19.20 7.44 9.19
CA SER A 179 -20.59 7.90 9.25
C SER A 179 -20.92 8.39 10.66
N PRO A 180 -21.42 9.63 10.84
CA PRO A 180 -21.72 10.19 12.15
C PRO A 180 -22.90 9.50 12.86
N VAL A 181 -23.67 8.67 12.14
CA VAL A 181 -24.80 7.91 12.69
C VAL A 181 -24.53 6.41 12.80
N GLY A 182 -23.37 5.95 12.32
CA GLY A 182 -22.92 4.55 12.35
C GLY A 182 -22.55 4.06 13.75
N ALA A 183 -22.35 2.74 13.87
CA ALA A 183 -21.92 2.11 15.12
C ALA A 183 -20.52 2.62 15.55
N ILE A 184 -19.61 2.82 14.59
CA ILE A 184 -18.26 3.33 14.86
C ILE A 184 -18.32 4.69 15.58
N ALA A 185 -19.08 5.66 15.07
CA ALA A 185 -19.19 6.99 15.67
C ALA A 185 -19.89 7.00 17.05
N LYS A 186 -20.70 5.97 17.34
CA LYS A 186 -21.34 5.80 18.66
C LYS A 186 -20.39 5.20 19.70
N THR A 187 -19.47 4.33 19.25
CA THR A 187 -18.55 3.60 20.12
C THR A 187 -17.26 4.37 20.41
N TYR A 188 -16.75 5.10 19.43
CA TYR A 188 -15.47 5.81 19.53
C TYR A 188 -15.68 7.32 19.47
N LYS A 189 -14.85 8.06 20.21
CA LYS A 189 -14.82 9.52 20.08
C LYS A 189 -14.39 9.90 18.68
N THR A 190 -15.18 10.73 18.01
CA THR A 190 -14.88 11.30 16.69
C THR A 190 -14.67 12.82 16.74
N VAL A 191 -14.07 13.37 15.70
CA VAL A 191 -13.95 14.81 15.42
C VAL A 191 -14.27 15.07 13.95
N THR A 192 -14.79 16.26 13.66
CA THR A 192 -15.02 16.73 12.29
C THR A 192 -13.83 17.56 11.86
N VAL A 193 -13.29 17.29 10.67
CA VAL A 193 -12.12 17.98 10.11
C VAL A 193 -12.40 18.44 8.69
N THR A 194 -11.83 19.59 8.34
CA THR A 194 -11.98 20.22 7.02
C THR A 194 -10.82 19.80 6.11
N GLN A 195 -11.16 19.46 4.87
CA GLN A 195 -10.21 19.10 3.82
C GLN A 195 -9.74 20.34 3.05
N GLU A 196 -8.53 20.31 2.49
CA GLU A 196 -7.98 21.42 1.69
C GLU A 196 -8.81 21.67 0.42
N ASN A 197 -9.44 20.64 -0.14
CA ASN A 197 -10.37 20.79 -1.25
C ASN A 197 -11.72 21.33 -0.76
N ALA A 198 -11.93 22.63 -0.90
CA ALA A 198 -13.16 23.32 -0.50
C ALA A 198 -14.45 22.84 -1.21
N SER A 199 -14.33 22.05 -2.29
CA SER A 199 -15.48 21.44 -2.97
C SER A 199 -15.95 20.13 -2.32
N GLN A 200 -15.16 19.58 -1.40
CA GLN A 200 -15.48 18.39 -0.62
C GLN A 200 -16.01 18.80 0.76
N PRO A 201 -17.00 18.08 1.31
CA PRO A 201 -17.50 18.38 2.65
C PRO A 201 -16.47 18.04 3.72
N ASP A 202 -16.69 18.58 4.91
CA ASP A 202 -15.98 18.13 6.11
C ASP A 202 -16.22 16.63 6.33
N ILE A 203 -15.19 15.94 6.83
CA ILE A 203 -15.25 14.51 7.13
C ILE A 203 -15.22 14.30 8.64
N THR A 204 -15.94 13.28 9.10
CA THR A 204 -15.86 12.82 10.49
C THR A 204 -14.81 11.73 10.59
N VAL A 205 -13.86 11.87 11.51
CA VAL A 205 -12.76 10.91 11.70
C VAL A 205 -12.65 10.51 13.17
N VAL A 206 -12.00 9.39 13.44
CA VAL A 206 -11.76 8.96 14.83
C VAL A 206 -10.78 9.91 15.50
N ALA A 207 -11.14 10.40 16.69
CA ALA A 207 -10.33 11.35 17.43
C ALA A 207 -9.08 10.67 17.99
N LYS A 208 -7.98 11.42 18.11
CA LYS A 208 -6.70 10.97 18.68
C LYS A 208 -6.82 10.13 19.96
N LYS A 209 -7.76 10.49 20.84
CA LYS A 209 -8.01 9.81 22.13
C LYS A 209 -8.35 8.33 21.95
N ASP A 210 -9.10 7.98 20.91
CA ASP A 210 -9.66 6.63 20.72
C ASP A 210 -8.97 5.87 19.58
N LEU A 211 -8.05 6.49 18.83
CA LEU A 211 -7.37 5.87 17.69
C LEU A 211 -6.77 4.50 18.01
N SER A 212 -6.03 4.40 19.12
CA SER A 212 -5.38 3.14 19.50
C SER A 212 -6.39 2.03 19.75
N ARG A 213 -7.52 2.35 20.39
CA ARG A 213 -8.58 1.38 20.68
C ARG A 213 -9.29 0.97 19.39
N PHE A 214 -9.63 1.95 18.55
CA PHE A 214 -10.29 1.74 17.27
C PHE A 214 -9.50 0.79 16.37
N TYR A 215 -8.21 1.06 16.12
CA TYR A 215 -7.39 0.22 15.26
C TYR A 215 -7.13 -1.16 15.85
N ASP A 216 -6.96 -1.27 17.17
CA ASP A 216 -6.74 -2.55 17.83
C ASP A 216 -7.97 -3.46 17.71
N GLU A 217 -9.16 -2.92 17.98
CA GLU A 217 -10.43 -3.66 17.90
C GLU A 217 -10.83 -3.94 16.45
N PHE A 218 -10.60 -3.01 15.53
CA PHE A 218 -10.86 -3.22 14.10
C PHE A 218 -10.01 -4.38 13.55
N TYR A 219 -8.70 -4.34 13.77
CA TYR A 219 -7.81 -5.36 13.24
C TYR A 219 -7.96 -6.71 13.96
N ALA A 220 -8.30 -6.70 15.25
CA ALA A 220 -8.69 -7.92 15.94
C ALA A 220 -9.96 -8.54 15.33
N SER A 221 -10.96 -7.74 14.93
CA SER A 221 -12.18 -8.21 14.27
C SER A 221 -11.89 -8.82 12.89
N LEU A 222 -11.03 -8.17 12.10
CA LEU A 222 -10.57 -8.71 10.81
C LEU A 222 -9.82 -10.04 11.00
N ALA A 223 -8.87 -10.10 11.92
CA ALA A 223 -8.12 -11.32 12.22
C ALA A 223 -9.04 -12.46 12.70
N GLN A 224 -10.04 -12.17 13.54
CA GLN A 224 -11.07 -13.13 13.96
C GLN A 224 -11.94 -13.63 12.81
N SER A 225 -12.10 -12.83 11.76
CA SER A 225 -12.77 -13.22 10.52
C SER A 225 -11.88 -14.03 9.56
N GLY A 226 -10.61 -14.22 9.91
CA GLY A 226 -9.63 -14.99 9.14
C GLY A 226 -8.89 -14.20 8.05
N ILE A 227 -8.96 -12.87 8.12
CA ILE A 227 -8.16 -11.95 7.29
C ILE A 227 -6.71 -11.95 7.80
N ASP A 228 -5.76 -12.07 6.88
CA ASP A 228 -4.33 -12.19 7.18
C ASP A 228 -3.57 -10.87 7.05
N GLY A 229 -4.16 -9.87 6.39
CA GLY A 229 -3.50 -8.59 6.12
C GLY A 229 -4.42 -7.50 5.61
N VAL A 230 -3.86 -6.31 5.45
CA VAL A 230 -4.60 -5.12 5.00
C VAL A 230 -3.88 -4.35 3.90
N LYS A 231 -4.64 -3.80 2.96
CA LYS A 231 -4.23 -2.71 2.07
C LYS A 231 -4.82 -1.42 2.61
N THR A 232 -4.01 -0.57 3.22
CA THR A 232 -4.47 0.69 3.83
C THR A 232 -4.20 1.86 2.91
N ASP A 233 -5.26 2.46 2.43
CA ASP A 233 -5.27 3.45 1.36
C ASP A 233 -5.62 4.85 1.84
N ALA A 234 -5.58 5.80 0.92
CA ALA A 234 -5.88 7.21 1.13
C ALA A 234 -5.10 7.82 2.30
N GLN A 235 -3.89 7.31 2.58
CA GLN A 235 -3.11 7.75 3.72
C GLN A 235 -2.75 9.23 3.62
N VAL A 236 -2.50 9.74 2.41
CA VAL A 236 -2.23 11.15 2.15
C VAL A 236 -3.36 12.08 2.61
N MET A 237 -4.61 11.61 2.72
CA MET A 237 -5.73 12.46 3.14
C MET A 237 -5.50 13.13 4.50
N VAL A 238 -4.76 12.49 5.41
CA VAL A 238 -4.45 13.09 6.72
C VAL A 238 -3.50 14.29 6.60
N ASP A 239 -2.69 14.36 5.53
CA ASP A 239 -1.81 15.49 5.22
C ASP A 239 -2.55 16.62 4.45
N LEU A 240 -3.73 16.32 3.90
CA LEU A 240 -4.59 17.25 3.15
C LEU A 240 -5.71 17.87 4.01
N LEU A 241 -5.57 17.85 5.33
CA LEU A 241 -6.47 18.57 6.24
C LEU A 241 -6.09 20.05 6.28
N THR A 242 -7.06 20.96 6.32
CA THR A 242 -6.83 22.42 6.25
C THR A 242 -6.17 22.99 7.50
N ALA A 243 -6.61 22.58 8.69
CA ALA A 243 -6.14 23.15 9.95
C ALA A 243 -4.82 22.54 10.42
N ALA A 244 -3.83 23.39 10.74
CA ALA A 244 -2.55 22.95 11.31
C ALA A 244 -2.72 22.21 12.65
N SER A 245 -3.77 22.53 13.42
CA SER A 245 -4.09 21.80 14.64
C SER A 245 -4.40 20.33 14.37
N ASP A 246 -5.21 20.08 13.36
CA ASP A 246 -5.69 18.73 13.03
C ASP A 246 -4.56 17.93 12.43
N ARG A 247 -3.78 18.51 11.51
CA ARG A 247 -2.59 17.84 10.97
C ARG A 247 -1.59 17.47 12.06
N ARG A 248 -1.25 18.41 12.95
CA ARG A 248 -0.33 18.16 14.07
C ARG A 248 -0.80 17.02 14.97
N ASP A 249 -2.10 16.94 15.25
CA ASP A 249 -2.61 15.96 16.20
C ASP A 249 -2.91 14.60 15.54
N LEU A 250 -3.38 14.59 14.29
CA LEU A 250 -3.87 13.41 13.58
C LEU A 250 -2.82 12.74 12.69
N VAL A 251 -1.93 13.46 11.99
CA VAL A 251 -0.99 12.83 11.05
C VAL A 251 -0.10 11.81 11.75
N SER A 252 0.61 12.22 12.82
CA SER A 252 1.44 11.28 13.57
C SER A 252 0.60 10.26 14.34
N GLY A 253 -0.55 10.68 14.89
CA GLY A 253 -1.46 9.82 15.65
C GLY A 253 -1.95 8.63 14.82
N TYR A 254 -2.45 8.88 13.61
CA TYR A 254 -2.90 7.83 12.70
C TYR A 254 -1.75 6.97 12.22
N LEU A 255 -0.65 7.55 11.72
CA LEU A 255 0.48 6.77 11.19
C LEU A 255 1.13 5.86 12.26
N ASP A 256 1.33 6.36 13.48
CA ASP A 256 1.93 5.59 14.56
C ASP A 256 1.03 4.46 15.04
N VAL A 257 -0.25 4.77 15.25
CA VAL A 257 -1.23 3.79 15.70
C VAL A 257 -1.46 2.72 14.63
N TRP A 258 -1.64 3.14 13.38
CA TRP A 258 -1.78 2.23 12.24
C TRP A 258 -0.58 1.30 12.12
N THR A 259 0.65 1.84 12.17
CA THR A 259 1.88 1.01 12.07
C THR A 259 1.95 -0.02 13.19
N LYS A 260 1.68 0.39 14.45
CA LYS A 260 1.73 -0.51 15.62
C LYS A 260 0.64 -1.58 15.57
N ALA A 261 -0.60 -1.21 15.24
CA ALA A 261 -1.72 -2.14 15.13
C ALA A 261 -1.50 -3.12 13.98
N SER A 262 -1.04 -2.64 12.83
CA SER A 262 -0.73 -3.48 11.67
C SER A 262 0.33 -4.53 12.01
N GLN A 263 1.44 -4.12 12.65
CA GLN A 263 2.48 -5.04 13.09
C GLN A 263 1.96 -6.07 14.12
N LYS A 264 1.12 -5.63 15.07
CA LYS A 264 0.55 -6.50 16.11
C LYS A 264 -0.33 -7.61 15.53
N HIS A 265 -1.18 -7.27 14.57
CA HIS A 265 -2.22 -8.20 14.08
C HIS A 265 -1.83 -8.94 12.79
N PHE A 266 -1.00 -8.33 11.94
CA PHE A 266 -0.71 -8.85 10.60
C PHE A 266 0.79 -9.01 10.29
N GLY A 267 1.68 -8.48 11.16
CA GLY A 267 3.12 -8.48 10.92
C GLY A 267 3.48 -7.72 9.64
N SER A 268 4.20 -8.38 8.71
CA SER A 268 4.59 -7.80 7.40
C SER A 268 3.48 -7.80 6.34
N ARG A 269 2.29 -8.37 6.62
CA ARG A 269 1.16 -8.48 5.66
C ARG A 269 0.36 -7.19 5.57
N VAL A 270 1.03 -6.14 5.11
CA VAL A 270 0.48 -4.78 5.08
C VAL A 270 0.94 -4.08 3.81
N ILE A 271 -0.01 -3.59 3.02
CA ILE A 271 0.23 -2.75 1.85
C ILE A 271 -0.14 -1.31 2.20
N ALA A 272 0.84 -0.40 2.19
CA ALA A 272 0.60 1.03 2.37
C ALA A 272 0.31 1.71 1.03
N CYS A 273 -0.89 2.27 0.87
CA CYS A 273 -1.33 2.91 -0.37
C CYS A 273 -1.59 4.41 -0.19
N MET A 274 -1.36 5.18 -1.26
CA MET A 274 -1.33 6.65 -1.24
C MET A 274 -0.48 7.23 -0.11
N SER A 275 0.68 6.61 0.16
CA SER A 275 1.52 6.92 1.34
C SER A 275 2.83 7.64 0.99
N GLN A 276 2.97 8.13 -0.24
CA GLN A 276 4.16 8.84 -0.73
C GLN A 276 4.16 10.35 -0.40
N PHE A 277 3.89 10.70 0.85
CA PHE A 277 3.98 12.07 1.34
C PHE A 277 5.05 12.18 2.44
N PRO A 278 5.66 13.37 2.65
CA PRO A 278 6.88 13.50 3.46
C PRO A 278 6.77 12.85 4.85
N ARG A 279 5.65 13.01 5.55
CA ARG A 279 5.50 12.46 6.89
C ARG A 279 5.41 10.92 6.89
N ALA A 280 4.70 10.29 5.95
CA ALA A 280 4.64 8.83 5.85
C ALA A 280 5.96 8.20 5.35
N LEU A 281 6.72 8.91 4.52
CA LEU A 281 8.03 8.43 4.04
C LEU A 281 9.11 8.54 5.13
N PHE A 282 9.19 9.67 5.84
CA PHE A 282 10.33 9.95 6.72
C PHE A 282 10.12 9.57 8.18
N HIS A 283 8.88 9.43 8.65
CA HIS A 283 8.61 9.13 10.07
C HIS A 283 8.70 7.63 10.38
N PRO A 284 7.89 6.73 9.79
CA PRO A 284 7.96 5.30 10.09
C PRO A 284 9.00 4.52 9.26
N ARG A 285 9.40 5.00 8.07
CA ARG A 285 10.15 4.16 7.10
C ARG A 285 11.63 4.48 6.94
N LEU A 286 12.07 5.69 7.31
CA LEU A 286 13.44 6.11 7.04
C LEU A 286 14.48 5.38 7.92
N LEU A 287 14.13 5.02 9.16
CA LEU A 287 15.09 4.48 10.14
C LEU A 287 15.47 3.00 9.97
N GLN A 288 14.89 2.26 9.01
CA GLN A 288 15.19 0.84 8.76
C GLN A 288 15.22 -0.04 10.03
N SER A 289 14.46 0.33 11.07
CA SER A 289 14.45 -0.34 12.36
C SER A 289 13.24 -1.28 12.55
N GLY A 290 12.50 -1.56 11.47
CA GLY A 290 11.29 -2.39 11.45
C GLY A 290 11.35 -3.44 10.35
N GLN A 291 10.33 -4.29 10.27
CA GLN A 291 10.17 -5.21 9.14
C GLN A 291 9.74 -4.43 7.89
N ASP A 292 10.28 -4.81 6.73
CA ASP A 292 9.83 -4.25 5.46
C ASP A 292 8.32 -4.49 5.26
N SER A 293 7.61 -3.46 4.80
CA SER A 293 6.21 -3.57 4.37
C SER A 293 6.10 -3.19 2.90
N THR A 294 5.09 -3.71 2.21
CA THR A 294 4.83 -3.27 0.85
C THR A 294 4.24 -1.86 0.85
N MET A 295 4.58 -1.09 -0.20
CA MET A 295 4.12 0.28 -0.37
C MET A 295 3.85 0.54 -1.83
N ARG A 296 2.59 0.88 -2.16
CA ARG A 296 2.22 1.29 -3.52
C ARG A 296 3.09 2.45 -3.95
N ASN A 297 3.77 2.26 -5.08
CA ASN A 297 4.90 3.07 -5.49
C ASN A 297 4.60 4.00 -6.68
N SER A 298 3.32 4.11 -7.04
CA SER A 298 2.76 5.00 -8.06
C SER A 298 1.29 5.30 -7.75
N ASP A 299 0.67 6.10 -8.62
CA ASP A 299 -0.79 6.11 -8.77
C ASP A 299 -1.30 4.74 -9.29
N ASP A 300 -2.61 4.61 -9.46
CA ASP A 300 -3.25 3.39 -9.94
C ASP A 300 -2.86 3.03 -11.39
N TYR A 301 -2.87 1.72 -11.65
CA TYR A 301 -2.93 1.18 -13.00
C TYR A 301 -4.32 1.44 -13.59
N PHE A 302 -4.38 2.27 -14.64
CA PHE A 302 -5.61 2.58 -15.37
C PHE A 302 -5.61 1.86 -16.73
N PRO A 303 -6.24 0.67 -16.85
CA PRO A 303 -6.20 -0.10 -18.10
C PRO A 303 -6.80 0.65 -19.29
N ASN A 304 -7.79 1.50 -19.06
CA ASN A 304 -8.53 2.21 -20.11
C ASN A 304 -7.94 3.58 -20.46
N GLU A 305 -6.81 3.96 -19.87
CA GLU A 305 -6.16 5.25 -20.10
C GLU A 305 -4.80 5.05 -20.79
N PRO A 306 -4.73 5.13 -22.14
CA PRO A 306 -3.54 4.77 -22.90
C PRO A 306 -2.26 5.50 -22.46
N ASP A 307 -2.39 6.80 -22.15
CA ASP A 307 -1.27 7.64 -21.72
C ASP A 307 -0.74 7.29 -20.32
N SER A 308 -1.51 6.52 -19.54
CA SER A 308 -1.12 6.10 -18.19
C SER A 308 -0.10 4.97 -18.19
N HIS A 309 -0.07 4.09 -19.20
CA HIS A 309 0.73 2.87 -19.16
C HIS A 309 2.24 3.16 -19.03
N THR A 310 2.78 3.98 -19.94
CA THR A 310 4.22 4.30 -19.91
C THR A 310 4.57 5.21 -18.74
N TRP A 311 3.66 6.11 -18.34
CA TRP A 311 3.81 6.93 -17.15
C TRP A 311 3.89 6.09 -15.88
N HIS A 312 3.02 5.09 -15.73
CA HIS A 312 2.95 4.21 -14.56
C HIS A 312 4.28 3.50 -14.30
N VAL A 313 4.87 2.90 -15.34
CA VAL A 313 6.15 2.21 -15.23
C VAL A 313 7.30 3.21 -15.02
N TRP A 314 7.25 4.37 -15.67
CA TRP A 314 8.21 5.45 -15.44
C TRP A 314 8.19 5.95 -13.99
N ALA A 315 7.00 6.24 -13.44
CA ALA A 315 6.81 6.73 -12.08
C ALA A 315 7.31 5.72 -11.06
N ASN A 316 6.92 4.44 -11.21
CA ASN A 316 7.42 3.36 -10.34
C ASN A 316 8.95 3.25 -10.36
N GLY A 317 9.56 3.22 -11.55
CA GLY A 317 11.01 3.14 -11.68
C GLY A 317 11.74 4.33 -11.04
N HIS A 318 11.20 5.54 -11.14
CA HIS A 318 11.81 6.74 -10.55
C HIS A 318 11.57 6.84 -9.05
N ASN A 319 10.37 6.53 -8.57
CA ASN A 319 10.06 6.51 -7.14
C ASN A 319 10.90 5.46 -6.39
N ALA A 320 11.22 4.33 -7.06
CA ALA A 320 12.07 3.28 -6.51
C ALA A 320 13.51 3.74 -6.19
N ILE A 321 14.00 4.85 -6.78
CA ILE A 321 15.31 5.45 -6.44
C ILE A 321 15.36 5.84 -4.96
N VAL A 322 14.25 6.38 -4.45
CA VAL A 322 14.10 6.78 -3.04
C VAL A 322 13.59 5.61 -2.21
N ALA A 323 12.59 4.87 -2.71
CA ALA A 323 11.94 3.80 -1.95
C ALA A 323 12.93 2.72 -1.47
N ARG A 324 13.98 2.40 -2.24
CA ARG A 324 15.03 1.44 -1.83
C ARG A 324 15.81 1.83 -0.56
N PHE A 325 15.79 3.10 -0.18
CA PHE A 325 16.42 3.60 1.05
C PHE A 325 15.42 3.72 2.20
N LEU A 326 14.18 3.29 2.00
CA LEU A 326 13.15 3.21 3.01
C LEU A 326 12.96 1.75 3.40
N ASN A 327 12.35 1.51 4.55
CA ASN A 327 11.88 0.20 4.98
C ASN A 327 10.58 -0.15 4.23
N ALA A 328 10.68 -0.34 2.91
CA ALA A 328 9.56 -0.51 2.01
C ALA A 328 9.93 -1.38 0.80
N ILE A 329 9.06 -2.34 0.48
CA ILE A 329 9.08 -3.10 -0.77
C ILE A 329 8.15 -2.38 -1.76
N PRO A 330 8.67 -1.83 -2.88
CA PRO A 330 7.84 -1.12 -3.84
C PRO A 330 6.82 -2.04 -4.50
N ASP A 331 5.55 -1.69 -4.35
CA ASP A 331 4.43 -2.33 -5.01
C ASP A 331 4.10 -1.54 -6.28
N TRP A 332 4.34 -2.17 -7.43
CA TRP A 332 4.14 -1.58 -8.76
C TRP A 332 2.70 -1.72 -9.27
N ASP A 333 1.78 -2.05 -8.37
CA ASP A 333 0.35 -2.20 -8.59
C ASP A 333 -0.05 -3.42 -9.43
N MET A 334 -1.33 -3.78 -9.34
CA MET A 334 -1.92 -4.84 -10.16
C MET A 334 -1.88 -4.50 -11.66
N PHE A 335 -2.11 -5.49 -12.51
CA PHE A 335 -2.32 -5.30 -13.95
C PHE A 335 -3.21 -6.41 -14.55
N GLN A 336 -3.66 -6.20 -15.78
CA GLN A 336 -4.44 -7.21 -16.53
C GLN A 336 -3.54 -7.97 -17.50
N THR A 337 -3.60 -9.30 -17.48
CA THR A 337 -2.83 -10.21 -18.34
C THR A 337 -3.43 -10.31 -19.74
N MET A 338 -4.73 -10.08 -19.88
CA MET A 338 -5.44 -9.89 -21.14
C MET A 338 -5.64 -8.40 -21.41
N HIS A 339 -4.61 -7.77 -21.98
CA HIS A 339 -4.63 -6.35 -22.36
C HIS A 339 -3.60 -6.09 -23.47
N GLU A 340 -3.76 -5.05 -24.29
CA GLU A 340 -2.79 -4.72 -25.35
C GLU A 340 -1.39 -4.38 -24.80
N TYR A 341 -1.31 -3.87 -23.57
CA TYR A 341 -0.05 -3.57 -22.86
C TYR A 341 0.36 -4.67 -21.85
N SER A 342 -0.25 -5.85 -21.86
CA SER A 342 -0.07 -6.83 -20.79
C SER A 342 1.38 -7.34 -20.68
N GLU A 343 2.04 -7.63 -21.81
CA GLU A 343 3.45 -8.05 -21.81
C GLU A 343 4.38 -6.97 -21.24
N PHE A 344 4.12 -5.70 -21.60
CA PHE A 344 4.84 -4.55 -21.08
C PHE A 344 4.70 -4.44 -19.56
N HIS A 345 3.49 -4.58 -19.04
CA HIS A 345 3.23 -4.54 -17.60
C HIS A 345 3.79 -5.76 -16.86
N ALA A 346 3.64 -6.96 -17.41
CA ALA A 346 4.20 -8.19 -16.84
C ALA A 346 5.72 -8.09 -16.71
N ALA A 347 6.41 -7.68 -17.78
CA ALA A 347 7.86 -7.48 -17.77
C ALA A 347 8.28 -6.45 -16.72
N ALA A 348 7.57 -5.32 -16.62
CA ALA A 348 7.82 -4.29 -15.61
C ALA A 348 7.70 -4.82 -14.18
N ARG A 349 6.66 -5.61 -13.88
CA ARG A 349 6.47 -6.22 -12.55
C ARG A 349 7.55 -7.28 -12.25
N CYS A 350 7.95 -8.08 -13.25
CA CYS A 350 9.02 -9.07 -13.11
C CYS A 350 10.37 -8.45 -12.73
N VAL A 351 10.67 -7.22 -13.19
CA VAL A 351 11.93 -6.53 -12.84
C VAL A 351 11.82 -5.62 -11.61
N SER A 352 10.63 -5.45 -11.03
CA SER A 352 10.37 -4.51 -9.93
C SER A 352 11.03 -4.90 -8.60
N GLY A 353 11.23 -6.21 -8.37
CA GLY A 353 11.64 -6.76 -7.08
C GLY A 353 10.53 -6.78 -6.03
N GLY A 354 9.33 -6.29 -6.37
CA GLY A 354 8.15 -6.27 -5.52
C GLY A 354 7.17 -7.41 -5.82
N PRO A 355 5.97 -7.36 -5.20
CA PRO A 355 4.91 -8.32 -5.46
C PRO A 355 4.32 -8.17 -6.88
N ILE A 356 3.67 -9.23 -7.36
CA ILE A 356 2.91 -9.22 -8.61
C ILE A 356 1.48 -9.62 -8.31
N TYR A 357 0.55 -8.75 -8.69
CA TYR A 357 -0.87 -9.02 -8.62
C TYR A 357 -1.50 -8.91 -10.02
N ILE A 358 -2.40 -9.83 -10.32
CA ILE A 358 -3.27 -9.75 -11.49
C ILE A 358 -4.65 -9.23 -11.07
N THR A 359 -5.36 -8.59 -11.99
CA THR A 359 -6.73 -8.07 -11.78
C THR A 359 -7.58 -8.32 -13.03
N ASP A 360 -7.38 -9.50 -13.60
CA ASP A 360 -8.06 -9.95 -14.81
C ASP A 360 -9.58 -10.01 -14.61
N VAL A 361 -10.30 -9.70 -15.69
CA VAL A 361 -11.73 -10.01 -15.77
C VAL A 361 -11.88 -11.54 -15.61
N PRO A 362 -12.79 -12.03 -14.76
CA PRO A 362 -12.93 -13.46 -14.52
C PRO A 362 -13.18 -14.27 -15.79
N GLY A 363 -12.28 -15.20 -16.10
CA GLY A 363 -12.33 -16.02 -17.32
C GLY A 363 -11.54 -15.46 -18.50
N GLU A 364 -10.98 -14.25 -18.39
CA GLU A 364 -10.15 -13.61 -19.41
C GLU A 364 -8.71 -13.54 -18.93
N HIS A 365 -7.98 -14.64 -19.13
CA HIS A 365 -6.62 -14.81 -18.63
C HIS A 365 -5.62 -15.18 -19.74
N ASN A 366 -4.44 -14.56 -19.72
CA ASN A 366 -3.34 -14.94 -20.59
C ASN A 366 -2.42 -15.95 -19.87
N LEU A 367 -2.78 -17.24 -19.93
CA LEU A 367 -2.01 -18.31 -19.29
C LEU A 367 -0.54 -18.38 -19.74
N PRO A 368 -0.20 -18.26 -21.05
CA PRO A 368 1.19 -18.18 -21.47
C PRO A 368 1.97 -17.04 -20.81
N LEU A 369 1.37 -15.85 -20.65
CA LEU A 369 2.02 -14.72 -20.00
C LEU A 369 2.19 -14.96 -18.49
N ILE A 370 1.18 -15.49 -17.81
CA ILE A 370 1.28 -15.89 -16.39
C ILE A 370 2.42 -16.89 -16.19
N GLY A 371 2.55 -17.87 -17.09
CA GLY A 371 3.63 -18.86 -17.05
C GLY A 371 5.03 -18.26 -17.26
N GLN A 372 5.16 -17.08 -17.88
CA GLN A 372 6.45 -16.40 -18.03
C GLN A 372 6.89 -15.65 -16.75
N MET A 373 5.94 -15.29 -15.87
CA MET A 373 6.21 -14.53 -14.65
C MET A 373 6.08 -15.34 -13.36
N THR A 374 5.75 -16.64 -13.45
CA THR A 374 5.55 -17.51 -12.30
C THR A 374 6.28 -18.84 -12.43
N ALA A 375 6.44 -19.52 -11.29
CA ALA A 375 6.91 -20.90 -11.23
C ALA A 375 6.14 -21.67 -10.16
N THR A 376 6.10 -22.99 -10.29
CA THR A 376 5.47 -23.88 -9.31
C THR A 376 6.54 -24.52 -8.44
N THR A 377 6.42 -24.35 -7.12
CA THR A 377 7.31 -24.99 -6.14
C THR A 377 7.07 -26.51 -6.08
N PRO A 378 7.99 -27.30 -5.49
CA PRO A 378 7.77 -28.73 -5.27
C PRO A 378 6.53 -29.07 -4.43
N LEU A 379 6.01 -28.10 -3.66
CA LEU A 379 4.79 -28.23 -2.87
C LEU A 379 3.52 -27.87 -3.66
N GLY A 380 3.64 -27.56 -4.95
CA GLY A 380 2.52 -27.19 -5.82
C GLY A 380 2.05 -25.73 -5.70
N GLN A 381 2.75 -24.91 -4.92
CA GLN A 381 2.45 -23.48 -4.77
C GLN A 381 3.02 -22.66 -5.93
N THR A 382 2.21 -21.78 -6.51
CA THR A 382 2.65 -20.76 -7.47
C THR A 382 3.39 -19.64 -6.76
N ILE A 383 4.61 -19.37 -7.21
CA ILE A 383 5.41 -18.21 -6.81
C ILE A 383 5.66 -17.32 -8.03
N ILE A 384 5.93 -16.04 -7.77
CA ILE A 384 6.32 -15.08 -8.79
C ILE A 384 7.83 -15.11 -9.02
N LEU A 385 8.26 -14.78 -10.24
CA LEU A 385 9.65 -14.62 -10.59
C LEU A 385 10.03 -13.15 -10.47
N ARG A 386 10.84 -12.82 -9.45
CA ARG A 386 11.29 -11.45 -9.17
C ARG A 386 12.77 -11.41 -8.76
N PRO A 387 13.50 -10.30 -9.01
CA PRO A 387 14.86 -10.12 -8.53
C PRO A 387 14.91 -9.94 -7.01
N SER A 388 16.07 -10.23 -6.41
CA SER A 388 16.33 -10.02 -4.99
C SER A 388 16.35 -8.54 -4.61
N SER A 389 16.78 -7.66 -5.53
CA SER A 389 16.85 -6.22 -5.32
C SER A 389 15.66 -5.48 -5.94
N VAL A 390 15.27 -4.35 -5.34
CA VAL A 390 14.33 -3.39 -5.93
C VAL A 390 14.80 -2.90 -7.31
N GLY A 391 13.95 -3.08 -8.31
CA GLY A 391 14.10 -2.50 -9.63
C GLY A 391 13.87 -0.99 -9.63
N ARG A 392 14.76 -0.25 -10.28
CA ARG A 392 14.68 1.23 -10.34
C ARG A 392 15.24 1.77 -11.65
N SER A 393 14.89 3.02 -11.96
CA SER A 393 15.51 3.77 -13.04
C SER A 393 17.02 3.92 -12.79
N ILE A 394 17.83 3.58 -13.80
CA ILE A 394 19.28 3.86 -13.81
C ILE A 394 19.60 5.18 -14.53
N HIS A 395 18.62 5.78 -15.19
CA HIS A 395 18.72 7.09 -15.85
C HIS A 395 17.81 8.09 -15.14
N ALA A 396 18.19 8.45 -13.92
CA ALA A 396 17.36 9.23 -13.00
C ALA A 396 16.95 10.64 -13.50
N TYR A 397 17.65 11.15 -14.51
CA TYR A 397 17.40 12.48 -15.09
C TYR A 397 16.47 12.46 -16.31
N ASN A 398 16.06 11.27 -16.77
CA ASN A 398 15.14 11.17 -17.90
C ASN A 398 13.74 11.63 -17.48
N GLN A 399 13.31 12.79 -18.00
CA GLN A 399 11.94 13.27 -17.81
C GLN A 399 10.97 12.35 -18.54
N TYR A 400 9.74 12.26 -18.05
CA TYR A 400 8.68 11.61 -18.80
C TYR A 400 8.48 12.31 -20.16
N GLY A 401 8.27 11.54 -21.23
CA GLY A 401 7.97 12.07 -22.57
C GLY A 401 9.16 12.54 -23.42
N ILE A 402 10.42 12.41 -22.97
CA ILE A 402 11.59 12.88 -23.74
C ILE A 402 12.03 11.95 -24.88
N GLY A 403 11.26 10.91 -25.18
CA GLY A 403 11.59 9.91 -26.23
C GLY A 403 12.78 9.00 -25.93
N SER A 404 13.28 8.99 -24.69
CA SER A 404 14.37 8.09 -24.26
C SER A 404 13.81 6.80 -23.68
N LEU A 405 14.54 5.69 -23.88
CA LEU A 405 14.19 4.41 -23.25
C LEU A 405 14.31 4.50 -21.72
N LEU A 406 13.29 4.02 -21.03
CA LEU A 406 13.35 3.78 -19.59
C LEU A 406 14.19 2.53 -19.34
N LYS A 407 15.35 2.69 -18.70
CA LYS A 407 16.18 1.57 -18.27
C LYS A 407 15.95 1.28 -16.80
N ILE A 408 15.48 0.07 -16.50
CA ILE A 408 15.32 -0.43 -15.13
C ILE A 408 16.49 -1.35 -14.81
N GLY A 409 17.22 -1.03 -13.74
CA GLY A 409 18.28 -1.87 -13.20
C GLY A 409 17.76 -2.65 -12.00
N SER A 410 17.97 -3.96 -12.01
CA SER A 410 17.73 -4.88 -10.90
C SER A 410 18.78 -5.99 -10.91
N TYR A 411 18.91 -6.70 -9.80
CA TYR A 411 19.90 -7.75 -9.59
C TYR A 411 19.29 -8.91 -8.79
N ASN A 412 19.71 -10.14 -9.11
CA ASN A 412 19.36 -11.34 -8.37
C ASN A 412 20.64 -11.99 -7.83
N GLY A 413 20.73 -12.10 -6.51
CA GLY A 413 21.94 -12.53 -5.80
C GLY A 413 22.13 -11.80 -4.47
N GLU A 414 23.02 -12.32 -3.63
CA GLU A 414 23.44 -11.67 -2.38
C GLU A 414 24.44 -10.53 -2.61
#